data_AF-A0A4V2JYS4-F1
#
_entry.id   AF-A0A4V2JYS4-F1
#
_cell.length_a   1.000
_cell.length_b   1.000
_cell.length_c   1.000
_cell.angle_alpha   90.00
_cell.angle_beta   90.00
_cell.angle_gamma   90.00
#
_symmetry.space_group_name_H-M   'P 1'
#
loop_
_entity.id
_entity.type
_entity.pdbx_description
1 polymer ?
#
loop_
_entity_poly.entity_id
_entity_poly.type
_entity_poly.pdbx_seq_one_letter_code
_entity_poly.pdbx_strand_id
1 'polypeptide(L)'
;MTVNTDGTTAGSPTPRDPKAFPIDERAFKRLKPEDLQFIKNLTGLTDDEALEKHVVSLQKEAYEIYPYQCIRFYSFATTRIPLVPNYAHVVKLGQEREDAILLDVGCCFGSDSRKVAVDGWPAKNIVAHQYTLDKFFEPYSYGKMGIILP
;
A
#
# COMPACT_ATOMS: atom_id res chain seq x y z
N MET A 1 18.28 14.66 -11.56
CA MET A 1 19.64 14.64 -11.02
C MET A 1 19.85 15.91 -10.22
N THR A 2 19.81 15.85 -8.89
CA THR A 2 20.25 16.96 -8.02
C THR A 2 21.72 16.72 -7.70
N VAL A 3 22.59 17.56 -8.27
CA VAL A 3 24.02 17.59 -7.98
C VAL A 3 24.19 18.49 -6.76
N ASN A 4 24.84 17.99 -5.70
CA ASN A 4 25.21 18.82 -4.56
C ASN A 4 26.26 19.85 -5.01
N THR A 5 26.33 20.99 -4.33
CA THR A 5 27.19 22.14 -4.66
C THR A 5 28.70 21.88 -4.54
N ASP A 6 29.09 20.67 -4.13
CA ASP A 6 30.47 20.20 -3.98
C ASP A 6 30.90 19.19 -5.06
N GLY A 7 30.02 18.87 -6.03
CA GLY A 7 30.32 17.92 -7.09
C GLY A 7 30.27 16.44 -6.65
N THR A 8 29.87 16.17 -5.40
CA THR A 8 29.70 14.80 -4.91
C THR A 8 28.31 14.28 -5.29
N THR A 9 28.24 13.16 -6.00
CA THR A 9 26.97 12.45 -6.20
C THR A 9 26.43 12.05 -4.83
N ALA A 10 25.18 12.43 -4.52
CA ALA A 10 24.53 11.95 -3.31
C ALA A 10 24.57 10.42 -3.32
N GLY A 11 25.36 9.82 -2.42
CA GLY A 11 25.43 8.38 -2.26
C GLY A 11 24.01 7.84 -2.08
N SER A 12 23.71 6.70 -2.70
CA SER A 12 22.43 6.03 -2.50
C SER A 12 22.17 5.87 -1.00
N PRO A 13 20.99 6.25 -0.48
CA PRO A 13 20.67 6.07 0.92
C PRO A 13 20.96 4.62 1.34
N THR A 14 21.70 4.43 2.44
CA THR A 14 21.92 3.10 2.99
C THR A 14 20.55 2.48 3.34
N PRO A 15 20.30 1.20 2.98
CA PRO A 15 19.07 0.52 3.38
C PRO A 15 18.87 0.63 4.88
N ARG A 16 17.64 0.93 5.31
CA ARG A 16 17.31 0.93 6.74
C ARG A 16 17.49 -0.49 7.28
N ASP A 17 18.08 -0.61 8.48
CA ASP A 17 18.24 -1.91 9.15
C ASP A 17 16.89 -2.39 9.71
N PRO A 18 16.34 -3.53 9.24
CA PRO A 18 15.09 -4.08 9.79
C PRO A 18 15.17 -4.41 11.28
N LYS A 19 16.37 -4.75 11.78
CA LYS A 19 16.59 -5.09 13.19
C LYS A 19 16.57 -3.87 14.12
N ALA A 20 16.83 -2.68 13.58
CA ALA A 20 16.73 -1.43 14.34
C ALA A 20 15.27 -1.16 14.79
N PHE A 21 14.29 -1.69 14.07
CA PHE A 21 12.87 -1.53 14.38
C PHE A 21 12.14 -2.88 14.23
N PRO A 22 12.16 -3.76 15.25
CA PRO A 22 11.49 -5.06 15.15
C PRO A 22 9.98 -4.90 14.93
N ILE A 23 9.40 -5.89 14.24
CA ILE A 23 7.96 -6.07 14.12
C ILE A 23 7.37 -6.38 15.50
N ASP A 24 6.22 -5.79 15.79
CA ASP A 24 5.39 -6.16 16.94
C ASP A 24 4.13 -6.88 16.42
N GLU A 25 4.00 -8.17 16.70
CA GLU A 25 2.86 -8.97 16.26
C GLU A 25 1.54 -8.44 16.83
N ARG A 26 1.56 -7.75 17.97
CA ARG A 26 0.36 -7.12 18.57
C ARG A 26 -0.18 -5.98 17.71
N ALA A 27 0.63 -5.43 16.79
CA ALA A 27 0.21 -4.36 15.91
C ALA A 27 -0.91 -4.78 14.95
N PHE A 28 -1.10 -6.09 14.69
CA PHE A 28 -2.21 -6.58 13.87
C PHE A 28 -3.57 -6.18 14.46
N LYS A 29 -3.69 -6.16 15.79
CA LYS A 29 -4.91 -5.73 16.51
C LYS A 29 -5.31 -4.27 16.30
N ARG A 30 -4.47 -3.47 15.62
CA ARG A 30 -4.77 -2.08 15.26
C ARG A 30 -5.63 -1.99 14.00
N LEU A 31 -5.71 -3.06 13.19
CA LEU A 31 -6.59 -3.11 12.04
C LEU A 31 -8.04 -3.08 12.51
N LYS A 32 -8.83 -2.22 11.86
CA LYS A 32 -10.24 -2.09 12.19
C LYS A 32 -11.07 -3.20 11.53
N PRO A 33 -12.27 -3.53 12.04
CA PRO A 33 -13.15 -4.48 11.38
C PRO A 33 -13.43 -4.14 9.90
N GLU A 34 -13.53 -2.85 9.56
CA GLU A 34 -13.75 -2.40 8.19
C GLU A 34 -12.55 -2.70 7.28
N ASP A 35 -11.33 -2.53 7.78
CA ASP A 35 -10.10 -2.86 7.05
C ASP A 35 -10.02 -4.37 6.79
N LEU A 36 -10.30 -5.18 7.82
CA LEU A 36 -10.32 -6.64 7.69
C LEU A 36 -11.36 -7.07 6.66
N GLN A 37 -12.59 -6.55 6.74
CA GLN A 37 -13.64 -6.85 5.77
C GLN A 37 -13.23 -6.46 4.34
N PHE A 38 -12.57 -5.32 4.17
CA PHE A 38 -12.06 -4.91 2.88
C PHE A 38 -11.02 -5.90 2.33
N ILE A 39 -10.07 -6.35 3.16
CA ILE A 39 -9.08 -7.35 2.74
C ILE A 39 -9.74 -8.69 2.43
N LYS A 40 -10.74 -9.12 3.20
CA LYS A 40 -11.54 -10.33 2.88
C LYS A 40 -12.17 -10.23 1.50
N ASN A 41 -12.79 -9.09 1.19
CA ASN A 41 -13.41 -8.85 -0.13
C ASN A 41 -12.37 -8.89 -1.26
N LEU A 42 -11.15 -8.42 -1.00
CA LEU A 42 -10.08 -8.39 -2.00
C LEU A 42 -9.38 -9.74 -2.20
N THR A 43 -9.29 -10.56 -1.17
CA THR A 43 -8.52 -11.83 -1.16
C THR A 43 -9.40 -13.07 -1.32
N GLY A 44 -10.70 -12.95 -1.04
CA GLY A 44 -11.62 -14.09 -0.95
C GLY A 44 -11.45 -14.92 0.33
N LEU A 45 -10.52 -14.57 1.23
CA LEU A 45 -10.33 -15.24 2.50
C LEU A 45 -11.43 -14.82 3.47
N THR A 46 -12.36 -15.72 3.78
CA THR A 46 -13.48 -15.42 4.70
C THR A 46 -13.16 -15.75 6.16
N ASP A 47 -12.25 -16.70 6.37
CA ASP A 47 -11.79 -17.15 7.69
C ASP A 47 -10.81 -16.14 8.32
N ASP A 48 -11.06 -15.78 9.57
CA ASP A 48 -10.28 -14.75 10.29
C ASP A 48 -8.85 -15.19 10.58
N GLU A 49 -8.65 -16.46 10.96
CA GLU A 49 -7.33 -17.00 11.28
C GLU A 49 -6.46 -17.11 10.01
N ALA A 50 -7.04 -17.58 8.91
CA ALA A 50 -6.38 -17.63 7.62
C ALA A 50 -6.03 -16.23 7.10
N LEU A 51 -6.92 -15.24 7.28
CA LEU A 51 -6.68 -13.85 6.91
C LEU A 51 -5.52 -13.26 7.73
N GLU A 52 -5.56 -13.41 9.06
CA GLU A 52 -4.49 -12.93 9.94
C GLU A 52 -3.15 -13.55 9.57
N LYS A 53 -3.10 -14.88 9.43
CA LYS A 53 -1.89 -15.59 9.02
C LYS A 53 -1.34 -15.09 7.68
N HIS A 54 -2.22 -14.84 6.71
CA HIS A 54 -1.83 -14.33 5.41
C HIS A 54 -1.23 -12.91 5.51
N VAL A 55 -1.91 -11.99 6.18
CA VAL A 55 -1.46 -10.59 6.33
C VAL A 55 -0.17 -10.49 7.15
N VAL A 56 -0.03 -11.29 8.21
CA VAL A 56 1.21 -11.38 9.02
C VAL A 56 2.37 -11.95 8.21
N SER A 57 2.15 -12.98 7.38
CA SER A 57 3.20 -13.54 6.49
C SER A 57 3.70 -12.48 5.52
N LEU A 58 2.77 -11.76 4.87
CA LEU A 58 3.10 -10.69 3.94
C LEU A 58 3.89 -9.57 4.61
N GLN A 59 3.54 -9.21 5.85
CA GLN A 59 4.32 -8.24 6.62
C GLN A 59 5.76 -8.72 6.80
N LYS A 60 5.96 -9.95 7.27
CA LYS A 60 7.29 -10.51 7.55
C LYS A 60 8.13 -10.54 6.27
N GLU A 61 7.59 -11.10 5.19
CA GLU A 61 8.27 -11.21 3.89
C GLU A 61 8.65 -9.83 3.30
N ALA A 62 7.75 -8.85 3.39
CA ALA A 62 8.01 -7.53 2.82
C ALA A 62 8.96 -6.68 3.68
N TYR A 63 8.89 -6.84 5.01
CA TYR A 63 9.73 -6.08 5.95
C TYR A 63 11.20 -6.49 5.90
N GLU A 64 11.49 -7.75 5.57
CA GLU A 64 12.84 -8.25 5.32
C GLU A 64 13.49 -7.54 4.12
N ILE A 65 12.70 -7.17 3.12
CA ILE A 65 13.19 -6.50 1.90
C ILE A 65 13.33 -4.99 2.14
N TYR A 66 12.27 -4.36 2.64
CA TYR A 66 12.26 -2.93 2.97
C TYR A 66 11.55 -2.69 4.30
N PRO A 67 12.26 -2.28 5.37
CA PRO A 67 11.65 -2.09 6.68
C PRO A 67 10.93 -0.75 6.80
N TYR A 68 9.89 -0.57 5.99
CA TYR A 68 9.06 0.61 6.02
C TYR A 68 8.12 0.60 7.22
N GLN A 69 7.90 1.78 7.81
CA GLN A 69 6.96 1.94 8.91
C GLN A 69 5.54 1.56 8.51
N CYS A 70 5.16 1.76 7.24
CA CYS A 70 3.86 1.35 6.73
C CYS A 70 3.67 -0.18 6.73
N ILE A 71 4.74 -0.95 6.50
CA ILE A 71 4.74 -2.42 6.61
C ILE A 71 4.71 -2.83 8.08
N ARG A 72 5.59 -2.25 8.88
CA ARG A 72 5.70 -2.52 10.33
C ARG A 72 4.40 -2.34 11.11
N PHE A 73 3.60 -1.33 10.74
CA PHE A 73 2.37 -0.99 11.43
C PHE A 73 1.10 -1.39 10.67
N TYR A 74 1.18 -2.31 9.71
CA TYR A 74 0.03 -2.75 8.91
C TYR A 74 -0.71 -1.61 8.20
N SER A 75 -0.04 -0.47 7.98
CA SER A 75 -0.66 0.66 7.30
C SER A 75 -0.97 0.35 5.84
N PHE A 76 -0.27 -0.63 5.25
CA PHE A 76 -0.60 -1.19 3.94
C PHE A 76 -1.92 -1.95 3.92
N ALA A 77 -2.45 -2.38 5.06
CA ALA A 77 -3.69 -3.13 5.20
C ALA A 77 -4.84 -2.24 5.70
N THR A 78 -4.61 -0.94 5.84
CA THR A 78 -5.62 0.05 6.25
C THR A 78 -5.94 0.98 5.10
N THR A 79 -7.23 1.31 4.92
CA THR A 79 -7.65 2.34 3.97
C THR A 79 -7.77 3.70 4.68
N ARG A 80 -7.03 4.70 4.21
CA ARG A 80 -7.01 6.05 4.77
C ARG A 80 -7.60 7.09 3.84
N ILE A 81 -7.61 6.83 2.54
CA ILE A 81 -8.17 7.76 1.55
C ILE A 81 -9.63 8.15 1.82
N PRO A 82 -10.51 7.30 2.40
CA PRO A 82 -11.87 7.73 2.73
C PRO A 82 -11.94 8.78 3.85
N LEU A 83 -10.85 8.97 4.61
CA LEU A 83 -10.75 9.96 5.68
C LEU A 83 -10.40 11.36 5.17
N VAL A 84 -10.05 11.49 3.88
CA VAL A 84 -9.74 12.78 3.27
C VAL A 84 -11.02 13.62 3.21
N PRO A 85 -10.99 14.91 3.59
CA PRO A 85 -12.14 15.79 3.46
C PRO A 85 -12.69 15.78 2.03
N ASN A 86 -14.02 15.70 1.90
CA ASN A 86 -14.71 15.65 0.61
C ASN A 86 -14.33 14.47 -0.29
N TYR A 87 -13.91 13.33 0.28
CA TYR A 87 -13.59 12.13 -0.49
C TYR A 87 -14.70 11.71 -1.49
N ALA A 88 -15.98 11.79 -1.10
CA ALA A 88 -17.10 11.51 -2.01
C ALA A 88 -17.10 12.41 -3.26
N HIS A 89 -16.66 13.67 -3.13
CA HIS A 89 -16.52 14.58 -4.26
C HIS A 89 -15.33 14.19 -5.16
N VAL A 90 -14.23 13.71 -4.57
CA VAL A 90 -13.09 13.16 -5.31
C VAL A 90 -13.54 11.98 -6.15
N VAL A 91 -14.23 11.01 -5.56
CA VAL A 91 -14.75 9.84 -6.29
C VAL A 91 -15.70 10.27 -7.42
N LYS A 92 -16.64 11.19 -7.13
CA LYS A 92 -17.55 11.74 -8.14
C LYS A 92 -16.79 12.39 -9.30
N LEU A 93 -15.72 13.14 -9.03
CA LEU A 93 -14.88 13.75 -10.06
C LEU A 93 -14.24 12.70 -10.96
N GLY A 94 -13.74 11.59 -10.41
CA GLY A 94 -13.18 10.48 -11.19
C GLY A 94 -14.22 9.74 -12.04
N GLN A 95 -15.49 9.74 -11.63
CA GLN A 95 -16.60 9.14 -12.39
C GLN A 95 -17.09 10.05 -13.52
N GLU A 96 -17.12 11.37 -13.29
CA GLU A 96 -17.66 12.34 -14.25
C GLU A 96 -16.63 12.85 -15.26
N ARG A 97 -15.33 12.84 -14.91
CA ARG A 97 -14.24 13.25 -15.80
C ARG A 97 -13.49 12.04 -16.34
N GLU A 98 -13.70 11.75 -17.62
CA GLU A 98 -13.08 10.60 -18.31
C GLU A 98 -11.54 10.61 -18.25
N ASP A 99 -10.92 11.79 -18.22
CA ASP A 99 -9.47 12.01 -18.24
C ASP A 99 -8.86 12.26 -16.86
N ALA A 100 -9.66 12.21 -15.78
CA ALA A 100 -9.14 12.46 -14.43
C ALA A 100 -8.18 11.35 -14.00
N ILE A 101 -6.97 11.75 -13.60
CA ILE A 101 -5.94 10.84 -13.07
C ILE A 101 -5.84 10.99 -11.56
N LEU A 102 -5.88 9.86 -10.84
CA LEU A 102 -5.56 9.80 -9.41
C LEU A 102 -4.12 9.33 -9.24
N LEU A 103 -3.32 10.11 -8.53
CA LEU A 103 -1.93 9.79 -8.22
C LEU A 103 -1.81 9.41 -6.74
N ASP A 104 -1.50 8.14 -6.46
CA ASP A 104 -1.22 7.60 -5.13
C ASP A 104 0.30 7.50 -4.92
N VAL A 105 0.88 8.51 -4.26
CA VAL A 105 2.31 8.57 -3.97
C VAL A 105 2.60 8.00 -2.60
N GLY A 106 3.53 7.04 -2.51
CA GLY A 106 3.79 6.31 -1.28
C GLY A 106 2.75 5.23 -1.03
N CYS A 107 2.26 4.59 -2.10
CA CYS A 107 1.13 3.67 -2.07
C CYS A 107 1.36 2.40 -1.23
N CYS A 108 2.63 2.07 -0.89
CA CYS A 108 3.03 0.80 -0.28
C CYS A 108 2.55 -0.40 -1.10
N PHE A 109 1.43 -1.02 -0.72
CA PHE A 109 0.80 -2.10 -1.49
C PHE A 109 -0.44 -1.64 -2.28
N GLY A 110 -0.79 -0.35 -2.26
CA GLY A 110 -1.87 0.24 -3.04
C GLY A 110 -3.27 0.08 -2.44
N SER A 111 -3.41 -0.04 -1.12
CA SER A 111 -4.74 -0.22 -0.50
C SER A 111 -5.66 0.97 -0.70
N ASP A 112 -5.13 2.19 -0.66
CA ASP A 112 -5.91 3.39 -0.97
C ASP A 112 -6.29 3.41 -2.46
N SER A 113 -5.35 3.16 -3.38
CA SER A 113 -5.65 2.98 -4.81
C SER A 113 -6.78 1.98 -5.06
N ARG A 114 -6.76 0.81 -4.41
CA ARG A 114 -7.84 -0.19 -4.54
C ARG A 114 -9.15 0.31 -3.97
N LYS A 115 -9.12 1.03 -2.85
CA LYS A 115 -10.33 1.58 -2.24
C LYS A 115 -11.02 2.56 -3.17
N VAL A 116 -10.27 3.48 -3.79
CA VAL A 116 -10.84 4.44 -4.74
C VAL A 116 -11.36 3.73 -6.00
N ALA A 117 -10.67 2.71 -6.49
CA ALA A 117 -11.15 1.89 -7.60
C ALA A 117 -12.49 1.22 -7.29
N VAL A 118 -12.60 0.57 -6.12
CA VAL A 118 -13.84 -0.06 -5.65
C VAL A 118 -14.98 0.95 -5.48
N ASP A 119 -14.66 2.19 -5.08
CA ASP A 119 -15.64 3.26 -4.93
C ASP A 119 -16.06 3.88 -6.28
N GLY A 120 -15.45 3.46 -7.38
CA GLY A 120 -15.87 3.77 -8.74
C GLY A 120 -14.95 4.71 -9.52
N TRP A 121 -13.73 4.96 -9.05
CA TRP A 121 -12.72 5.60 -9.88
C TRP A 121 -12.20 4.60 -10.93
N PRO A 122 -12.10 4.96 -12.22
CA PRO A 122 -11.61 4.05 -13.25
C PRO A 122 -10.19 3.55 -12.94
N ALA A 123 -10.00 2.25 -12.70
CA ALA A 123 -8.70 1.69 -12.28
C ALA A 123 -7.56 2.02 -13.27
N LYS A 124 -7.87 2.05 -14.57
CA LYS A 124 -6.94 2.48 -15.65
C LYS A 124 -6.39 3.90 -15.49
N ASN A 125 -7.08 4.75 -14.72
CA ASN A 125 -6.73 6.14 -14.47
C ASN A 125 -6.08 6.33 -13.08
N ILE A 126 -5.69 5.26 -12.40
CA ILE A 126 -4.99 5.32 -11.11
C ILE A 126 -3.51 5.03 -11.34
N VAL A 127 -2.66 5.97 -10.94
CA VAL A 127 -1.21 5.83 -10.96
C VAL A 127 -0.73 5.67 -9.52
N ALA A 128 -0.33 4.45 -9.17
CA ALA A 128 0.26 4.16 -7.86
C ALA A 128 1.79 4.15 -7.97
N HIS A 129 2.45 5.01 -7.20
CA HIS A 129 3.90 5.15 -7.22
C HIS A 129 4.50 4.98 -5.83
N GLN A 130 5.55 4.17 -5.74
CA GLN A 130 6.35 3.96 -4.54
C GLN A 130 7.82 4.12 -4.91
N TYR A 131 8.58 4.88 -4.11
CA TYR A 131 9.97 5.29 -4.40
C TYR A 131 11.01 4.15 -4.40
N THR A 132 10.61 2.88 -4.39
CA THR A 132 11.56 1.77 -4.27
C THR A 132 11.94 1.13 -5.60
N LEU A 133 13.24 0.89 -5.74
CA LEU A 133 13.90 0.19 -6.86
C LEU A 133 13.32 -1.23 -7.03
N ASP A 134 13.17 -1.64 -8.30
CA ASP A 134 12.74 -2.90 -8.94
C ASP A 134 12.47 -4.16 -8.07
N LYS A 135 13.22 -4.38 -6.99
CA LYS A 135 13.13 -5.56 -6.11
C LYS A 135 11.83 -5.70 -5.31
N PHE A 136 11.10 -4.61 -5.09
CA PHE A 136 9.82 -4.65 -4.36
C PHE A 136 8.61 -4.89 -5.26
N PHE A 137 8.70 -4.46 -6.52
CA PHE A 137 7.54 -4.40 -7.41
C PHE A 137 7.27 -5.76 -8.07
N GLU A 138 8.32 -6.47 -8.49
CA GLU A 138 8.18 -7.73 -9.23
C GLU A 138 7.43 -8.85 -8.46
N PRO A 139 7.65 -9.08 -7.14
CA PRO A 139 6.98 -10.16 -6.42
C PRO A 139 5.63 -9.78 -5.79
N TYR A 140 5.38 -8.50 -5.52
CA TYR A 140 4.27 -8.06 -4.63
C TYR A 140 3.21 -7.21 -5.34
N SER A 141 3.44 -6.78 -6.59
CA SER A 141 2.57 -5.80 -7.24
C SER A 141 1.19 -6.35 -7.64
N TYR A 142 1.06 -7.65 -7.96
CA TYR A 142 -0.21 -8.16 -8.51
C TYR A 142 -0.62 -9.60 -8.13
N GLY A 143 0.32 -10.48 -7.72
CA GLY A 143 0.02 -11.91 -7.52
C GLY A 143 -0.05 -12.39 -6.06
N LYS A 144 0.91 -12.00 -5.22
CA LYS A 144 1.09 -12.63 -3.88
C LYS A 144 0.05 -12.24 -2.83
N MET A 145 -0.58 -11.08 -2.97
CA MET A 145 -1.64 -10.66 -2.06
C MET A 145 -3.00 -11.27 -2.45
N GLY A 146 -3.09 -11.97 -3.60
CA GLY A 146 -4.35 -12.53 -4.11
C GLY A 146 -5.34 -11.47 -4.62
N ILE A 147 -4.86 -10.24 -4.89
CA ILE A 147 -5.73 -9.09 -5.16
C ILE A 147 -5.57 -8.64 -6.61
N ILE A 148 -6.48 -9.12 -7.46
CA ILE A 148 -6.66 -8.63 -8.82
C ILE A 148 -7.51 -7.36 -8.73
N LEU A 149 -6.97 -6.22 -9.17
CA LEU A 149 -7.78 -5.05 -9.49
C LEU A 149 -8.74 -5.44 -10.62
N PRO A 150 -10.06 -5.22 -10.50
CA PRO A 150 -10.98 -5.44 -11.60
C PRO A 150 -10.67 -4.55 -12.81
#